data_AF-A0A7V6RPA0-F1
#
_entry.id   AF-A0A7V6RPA0-F1
#
_cell.length_a   1.000
_cell.length_b   1.000
_cell.length_c   1.000
_cell.angle_alpha   90.00
_cell.angle_beta   90.00
_cell.angle_gamma   90.00
#
_symmetry.space_group_name_H-M   'P 1'
#
loop_
_entity.id
_entity.type
_entity.pdbx_description
1 polymer ?
#
loop_
_entity_poly.entity_id
_entity_poly.type
_entity_poly.pdbx_seq_one_letter_code
_entity_poly.pdbx_strand_id
1 'polypeptide(L)'
;MLAPGTVFRLGIENVLQANTGGLIVVGDSPELMSIVSGGFNIDCEFTPARLYELAKMDGAIITNSDASRILIANAQLDPDPNLITRETGIRHRTAERVAQQTGELVVAISQRRHVVTLFQGNLTFRLRDIGSILVKANQALQTLEKYRNVLIRELQRLGGLEFEDVATAAEVCEVLRRCIKVLNIAEEIENYIAELGTEGRLVKMQLDELVAN
;
A
#
# COMPACT_ATOMS: atom_id res chain seq x y z
N MET A 1 -0.08 -8.08 -3.29
CA MET A 1 1.32 -8.56 -3.34
C MET A 1 2.26 -7.88 -2.35
N LEU A 2 2.07 -6.58 -2.01
CA LEU A 2 2.99 -5.83 -1.12
C LEU A 2 2.38 -5.40 0.22
N ALA A 3 1.15 -5.82 0.52
CA ALA A 3 0.56 -5.61 1.84
C ALA A 3 1.31 -6.44 2.90
N PRO A 4 1.37 -5.98 4.16
CA PRO A 4 1.92 -6.75 5.27
C PRO A 4 1.33 -8.15 5.37
N GLY A 5 2.18 -9.11 5.75
CA GLY A 5 1.87 -10.55 5.80
C GLY A 5 2.13 -11.31 4.50
N THR A 6 2.34 -10.63 3.38
CA THR A 6 2.76 -11.31 2.14
C THR A 6 4.25 -11.66 2.16
N VAL A 7 4.62 -12.79 1.54
CA VAL A 7 6.01 -13.25 1.47
C VAL A 7 6.92 -12.22 0.78
N PHE A 8 6.42 -11.59 -0.29
CA PHE A 8 7.15 -10.55 -1.00
C PHE A 8 7.39 -9.31 -0.12
N ARG A 9 6.36 -8.81 0.58
CA ARG A 9 6.50 -7.70 1.53
C ARG A 9 7.51 -8.01 2.64
N LEU A 10 7.49 -9.22 3.20
CA LEU A 10 8.45 -9.63 4.23
C LEU A 10 9.90 -9.57 3.70
N GLY A 11 10.13 -9.99 2.46
CA GLY A 11 11.44 -9.85 1.82
C GLY A 11 11.88 -8.39 1.68
N ILE A 12 10.97 -7.51 1.25
CA ILE A 12 11.23 -6.07 1.13
C ILE A 12 11.52 -5.42 2.48
N GLU A 13 10.80 -5.82 3.54
CA GLU A 13 11.04 -5.35 4.90
C GLU A 13 12.41 -5.77 5.43
N ASN A 14 12.83 -7.01 5.17
CA ASN A 14 14.17 -7.47 5.56
C ASN A 14 15.28 -6.62 4.93
N VAL A 15 15.15 -6.27 3.63
CA VAL A 15 16.09 -5.39 2.94
C VAL A 15 16.10 -4.00 3.57
N LEU A 16 14.92 -3.45 3.85
CA LEU A 16 14.76 -2.13 4.46
C LEU A 16 15.39 -2.08 5.88
N GLN A 17 15.08 -3.06 6.73
CA GLN A 17 15.56 -3.15 8.12
C GLN A 17 17.08 -3.33 8.21
N ALA A 18 17.68 -4.03 7.24
CA ALA A 18 19.12 -4.17 7.15
C ALA A 18 19.83 -2.92 6.63
N ASN A 19 19.12 -1.80 6.46
CA ASN A 19 19.64 -0.55 5.90
C ASN A 19 20.35 -0.78 4.56
N THR A 20 19.79 -1.64 3.71
CA THR A 20 20.31 -1.91 2.37
C THR A 20 19.39 -1.25 1.34
N GLY A 21 19.98 -0.70 0.27
CA GLY A 21 19.20 -0.20 -0.86
C GLY A 21 18.69 -1.36 -1.72
N GLY A 22 17.72 -1.10 -2.60
CA GLY A 22 17.24 -2.15 -3.49
C GLY A 22 16.47 -1.58 -4.67
N LEU A 23 16.58 -2.24 -5.81
CA LEU A 23 15.75 -2.00 -6.98
C LEU A 23 15.24 -3.34 -7.47
N ILE A 24 13.95 -3.61 -7.29
CA ILE A 24 13.34 -4.88 -7.68
C ILE A 24 12.34 -4.58 -8.79
N VAL A 25 12.41 -5.29 -9.91
CA VAL A 25 11.40 -5.25 -10.97
C VAL A 25 10.64 -6.56 -10.96
N VAL A 26 9.31 -6.48 -10.92
CA VAL A 26 8.42 -7.63 -10.97
C VAL A 26 7.87 -7.76 -12.37
N GLY A 27 8.38 -8.73 -13.12
CA GLY A 27 8.05 -8.94 -14.52
C GLY A 27 9.22 -9.50 -15.30
N ASP A 28 8.90 -10.19 -16.39
CA ASP A 28 9.85 -10.80 -17.32
C ASP A 28 9.41 -10.59 -18.78
N SER A 29 8.68 -9.49 -19.03
CA SER A 29 8.23 -9.13 -20.36
C SER A 29 9.42 -8.92 -21.32
N PRO A 30 9.25 -9.21 -22.62
CA PRO A 30 10.30 -8.99 -23.61
C PRO A 30 10.81 -7.54 -23.63
N GLU A 31 9.93 -6.58 -23.35
CA GLU A 31 10.27 -5.16 -23.27
C GLU A 31 11.21 -4.87 -22.10
N LEU A 32 10.92 -5.39 -20.90
CA LEU A 32 11.84 -5.30 -19.76
C LEU A 32 13.17 -5.99 -20.05
N MET A 33 13.12 -7.20 -20.59
CA MET A 33 14.34 -7.96 -20.87
C MET A 33 15.24 -7.29 -21.91
N SER A 34 14.66 -6.46 -22.80
CA SER A 34 15.42 -5.69 -23.79
C SER A 34 16.25 -4.54 -23.19
N ILE A 35 15.88 -4.05 -22.00
CA ILE A 35 16.59 -2.98 -21.27
C ILE A 35 17.43 -3.50 -20.10
N VAL A 36 17.42 -4.81 -19.86
CA VAL A 36 18.25 -5.48 -18.85
C VAL A 36 19.61 -5.83 -19.46
N SER A 37 20.68 -5.45 -18.77
CA SER A 37 22.05 -5.74 -19.17
C SER A 37 22.87 -6.26 -18.01
N GLY A 38 23.81 -7.18 -18.29
CA GLY A 38 24.66 -7.80 -17.27
C GLY A 38 23.88 -8.62 -16.25
N GLY A 39 24.41 -8.69 -15.02
CA GLY A 39 23.85 -9.48 -13.93
C GLY A 39 24.12 -10.98 -14.04
N PHE A 40 23.57 -11.71 -13.07
CA PHE A 40 23.66 -13.16 -12.96
C PHE A 40 22.29 -13.78 -13.12
N ASN A 41 22.15 -14.73 -14.05
CA ASN A 41 20.96 -15.57 -14.14
C ASN A 41 20.98 -16.54 -12.96
N ILE A 42 20.06 -16.33 -12.01
CA ILE A 42 19.91 -17.15 -10.81
C ILE A 42 18.83 -18.19 -11.02
N ASP A 43 17.68 -17.76 -11.55
CA ASP A 43 16.46 -18.56 -11.72
C ASP A 43 16.16 -19.48 -10.52
N CYS A 44 15.87 -18.89 -9.37
CA CYS A 44 15.53 -19.62 -8.15
C CYS A 44 14.17 -19.19 -7.60
N GLU A 45 13.54 -20.05 -6.80
CA GLU A 45 12.30 -19.68 -6.11
C GLU A 45 12.51 -18.50 -5.17
N PHE A 46 11.50 -17.64 -5.08
CA PHE A 46 11.51 -16.51 -4.18
C PHE A 46 11.44 -16.99 -2.72
N THR A 47 12.35 -16.47 -1.90
CA THR A 47 12.19 -16.47 -0.45
C THR A 47 12.65 -15.12 0.09
N PRO A 48 12.10 -14.65 1.23
CA PRO A 48 12.54 -13.41 1.87
C PRO A 48 14.05 -13.38 2.13
N ALA A 49 14.64 -14.53 2.50
CA ALA A 49 16.07 -14.67 2.74
C ALA A 49 16.90 -14.54 1.45
N ARG A 50 16.46 -15.17 0.35
CA ARG A 50 17.13 -15.06 -0.96
C ARG A 50 17.10 -13.63 -1.47
N LEU A 51 15.94 -12.96 -1.40
CA LEU A 51 15.85 -11.55 -1.79
C LEU A 51 16.78 -10.70 -0.93
N TYR A 52 16.79 -10.91 0.38
CA TYR A 52 17.66 -10.19 1.31
C TYR A 52 19.14 -10.33 0.97
N GLU A 53 19.62 -11.56 0.72
CA GLU A 53 21.02 -11.80 0.37
C GLU A 53 21.40 -11.18 -0.98
N LEU A 54 20.55 -11.34 -2.00
CA LEU A 54 20.80 -10.80 -3.34
C LEU A 54 20.74 -9.27 -3.36
N ALA A 55 19.92 -8.65 -2.52
CA ALA A 55 19.81 -7.19 -2.41
C ALA A 55 21.05 -6.51 -1.82
N LYS A 56 21.99 -7.28 -1.24
CA LYS A 56 23.30 -6.76 -0.81
C LYS A 56 24.21 -6.43 -1.99
N MET A 57 23.93 -7.00 -3.17
CA MET A 57 24.62 -6.65 -4.40
C MET A 57 24.13 -5.29 -4.91
N ASP A 58 24.98 -4.62 -5.69
CA ASP A 58 24.54 -3.47 -6.47
C ASP A 58 23.60 -3.89 -7.61
N GLY A 59 22.96 -2.92 -8.26
CA GLY A 59 22.08 -3.15 -9.40
C GLY A 59 20.63 -3.49 -9.03
N ALA A 60 19.93 -4.08 -10.00
CA ALA A 60 18.54 -4.47 -9.92
C ALA A 60 18.38 -5.99 -9.77
N ILE A 61 17.26 -6.38 -9.17
CA ILE A 61 16.79 -7.77 -9.08
C ILE A 61 15.54 -7.88 -9.94
N ILE A 62 15.51 -8.85 -10.84
CA ILE A 62 14.38 -9.12 -11.73
C ILE A 62 13.69 -10.39 -11.24
N THR A 63 12.40 -10.32 -10.98
CA THR A 63 11.55 -11.47 -10.68
C THR A 63 10.63 -11.77 -11.85
N ASN A 64 10.06 -12.96 -11.92
CA ASN A 64 8.95 -13.20 -12.84
C ASN A 64 7.70 -12.37 -12.43
N SER A 65 6.69 -12.34 -13.31
CA SER A 65 5.47 -11.52 -13.17
C SER A 65 4.66 -11.71 -11.89
N ASP A 66 4.71 -12.88 -11.25
CA ASP A 66 4.02 -13.13 -9.97
C ASP A 66 4.95 -13.05 -8.74
N ALA A 67 6.20 -12.67 -8.94
CA ALA A 67 7.27 -12.62 -7.94
C ALA A 67 7.52 -13.96 -7.21
N SER A 68 7.16 -15.10 -7.81
CA SER A 68 7.45 -16.42 -7.24
C SER A 68 8.88 -16.91 -7.50
N ARG A 69 9.61 -16.29 -8.44
CA ARG A 69 11.01 -16.62 -8.77
C ARG A 69 11.86 -15.37 -8.96
N ILE A 70 13.10 -15.43 -8.51
CA ILE A 70 14.13 -14.44 -8.79
C ILE A 70 14.94 -14.93 -9.99
N LEU A 71 14.85 -14.20 -11.11
CA LEU A 71 15.45 -14.57 -12.38
C LEU A 71 16.87 -14.04 -12.49
N ILE A 72 17.06 -12.75 -12.25
CA ILE A 72 18.35 -12.05 -12.42
C ILE A 72 18.64 -11.23 -11.17
N ALA A 73 19.90 -11.24 -10.74
CA ALA A 73 20.42 -10.33 -9.72
C ALA A 73 21.62 -9.53 -10.25
N ASN A 74 21.87 -8.36 -9.66
CA ASN A 74 22.93 -7.43 -10.11
C ASN A 74 22.78 -7.00 -11.58
N ALA A 75 21.53 -6.84 -12.02
CA ALA A 75 21.21 -6.35 -13.35
C ALA A 75 21.41 -4.83 -13.44
N GLN A 76 21.85 -4.34 -14.60
CA GLN A 76 21.80 -2.93 -14.93
C GLN A 76 20.59 -2.67 -15.84
N LEU A 77 19.78 -1.67 -15.47
CA LEU A 77 18.60 -1.26 -16.23
C LEU A 77 18.90 0.03 -17.00
N ASP A 78 18.68 0.01 -18.32
CA ASP A 78 18.91 1.14 -19.22
C ASP A 78 17.61 1.61 -19.92
N PRO A 79 16.67 2.21 -19.18
CA PRO A 79 15.42 2.72 -19.76
C PRO A 79 15.65 4.00 -20.58
N ASP A 80 14.70 4.37 -21.43
CA ASP A 80 14.77 5.56 -22.28
C ASP A 80 15.12 6.83 -21.44
N PRO A 81 16.26 7.50 -21.73
CA PRO A 81 16.69 8.66 -20.98
C PRO A 81 15.79 9.89 -21.17
N ASN A 82 14.94 9.92 -22.20
CA ASN A 82 14.03 11.02 -22.49
C ASN A 82 12.74 10.98 -21.66
N LEU A 83 12.44 9.85 -21.00
CA LEU A 83 11.30 9.74 -20.10
C LEU A 83 11.42 10.70 -18.91
N ILE A 84 10.35 11.45 -18.68
CA ILE A 84 10.28 12.48 -17.64
C ILE A 84 10.18 11.79 -16.27
N THR A 85 10.98 12.27 -15.33
CA THR A 85 11.00 11.76 -13.96
C THR A 85 10.91 12.93 -12.98
N ARG A 86 10.13 12.73 -11.91
CA ARG A 86 10.01 13.69 -10.80
C ARG A 86 10.87 13.29 -9.60
N GLU A 87 11.48 12.11 -9.66
CA GLU A 87 12.22 11.54 -8.55
C GLU A 87 13.66 12.05 -8.46
N THR A 88 14.20 12.02 -7.24
CA THR A 88 15.57 12.47 -6.95
C THR A 88 16.46 11.29 -6.63
N GLY A 89 17.56 11.15 -7.38
CA GLY A 89 18.54 10.07 -7.24
C GLY A 89 18.43 9.02 -8.34
N ILE A 90 19.58 8.50 -8.77
CA ILE A 90 19.70 7.65 -9.96
C ILE A 90 18.76 6.44 -9.86
N ARG A 91 18.73 5.73 -8.72
CA ARG A 91 17.89 4.55 -8.53
C ARG A 91 16.38 4.81 -8.67
N HIS A 92 15.87 5.91 -8.09
CA HIS A 92 14.43 6.22 -8.18
C HIS A 92 14.06 6.73 -9.57
N ARG A 93 14.96 7.49 -10.22
CA ARG A 93 14.78 7.91 -11.61
C ARG A 93 14.73 6.70 -12.56
N THR A 94 15.64 5.75 -12.39
CA THR A 94 15.63 4.50 -13.15
C THR A 94 14.35 3.72 -12.88
N ALA A 95 13.92 3.61 -11.61
CA ALA A 95 12.69 2.90 -11.25
C ALA A 95 11.45 3.49 -11.93
N GLU A 96 11.27 4.81 -11.86
CA GLU A 96 10.13 5.49 -12.46
C GLU A 96 10.14 5.33 -13.99
N ARG A 97 11.30 5.43 -14.64
CA ARG A 97 11.41 5.27 -16.10
C ARG A 97 11.16 3.84 -16.56
N VAL A 98 11.69 2.85 -15.85
CA VAL A 98 11.45 1.43 -16.16
C VAL A 98 9.95 1.15 -16.04
N ALA A 99 9.29 1.62 -14.97
CA ALA A 99 7.86 1.44 -14.79
C ALA A 99 7.04 2.15 -15.89
N GLN A 100 7.41 3.37 -16.28
CA GLN A 100 6.74 4.10 -17.37
C GLN A 100 6.91 3.42 -18.73
N GLN A 101 8.12 2.92 -19.03
CA GLN A 101 8.43 2.29 -20.31
C GLN A 101 7.77 0.92 -20.43
N THR A 102 7.96 0.06 -19.42
CA THR A 102 7.57 -1.36 -19.50
C THR A 102 6.17 -1.64 -18.96
N GLY A 103 5.60 -0.72 -18.18
CA GLY A 103 4.36 -0.94 -17.42
C GLY A 103 4.51 -1.88 -16.20
N GLU A 104 5.70 -2.46 -16.00
CA GLU A 104 5.98 -3.40 -14.91
C GLU A 104 6.04 -2.69 -13.55
N LEU A 105 5.80 -3.46 -12.49
CA LEU A 105 5.96 -2.96 -11.13
C LEU A 105 7.44 -2.87 -10.77
N VAL A 106 7.89 -1.68 -10.37
CA VAL A 106 9.24 -1.46 -9.88
C VAL A 106 9.21 -1.00 -8.42
N VAL A 107 9.94 -1.70 -7.56
CA VAL A 107 10.07 -1.44 -6.14
C VAL A 107 11.45 -0.84 -5.86
N ALA A 108 11.49 0.43 -5.45
CA ALA A 108 12.71 1.11 -5.05
C ALA A 108 12.78 1.22 -3.53
N ILE A 109 13.86 0.69 -2.94
CA ILE A 109 14.14 0.76 -1.51
C ILE A 109 15.25 1.79 -1.28
N SER A 110 14.91 2.85 -0.55
CA SER A 110 15.84 3.93 -0.21
C SER A 110 16.48 3.69 1.15
N GLN A 111 17.73 3.24 1.17
CA GLN A 111 18.53 3.09 2.40
C GLN A 111 18.54 4.36 3.25
N ARG A 112 18.87 5.52 2.65
CA ARG A 112 19.01 6.79 3.39
C ARG A 112 17.69 7.30 3.97
N ARG A 113 16.57 7.09 3.26
CA ARG A 113 15.26 7.62 3.66
C ARG A 113 14.46 6.62 4.47
N HIS A 114 14.88 5.36 4.50
CA HIS A 114 14.14 4.26 5.09
C HIS A 114 12.69 4.18 4.59
N VAL A 115 12.52 4.32 3.26
CA VAL A 115 11.22 4.32 2.57
C VAL A 115 11.27 3.39 1.37
N VAL A 116 10.16 2.69 1.13
CA VAL A 116 9.91 1.89 -0.08
C VAL A 116 8.95 2.65 -0.99
N THR A 117 9.33 2.81 -2.25
CA THR A 117 8.49 3.45 -3.28
C THR A 117 8.19 2.46 -4.38
N LEU A 118 6.92 2.41 -4.78
CA LEU A 118 6.40 1.58 -5.85
C LEU A 118 6.12 2.46 -7.07
N PHE A 119 6.52 1.98 -8.23
CA PHE A 119 6.25 2.60 -9.52
C PHE A 119 5.55 1.58 -10.42
N GLN A 120 4.45 1.97 -11.07
CA GLN A 120 3.78 1.14 -12.06
C GLN A 120 3.13 2.04 -13.11
N GLY A 121 3.64 1.99 -14.35
CA GLY A 121 3.28 2.98 -15.37
C GLY A 121 3.55 4.40 -14.88
N ASN A 122 2.50 5.22 -14.84
CA ASN A 122 2.56 6.62 -14.36
C ASN A 122 2.19 6.77 -12.87
N LEU A 123 1.94 5.67 -12.16
CA LEU A 123 1.55 5.68 -10.76
C LEU A 123 2.78 5.53 -9.86
N THR A 124 2.83 6.36 -8.83
CA THR A 124 3.85 6.31 -7.78
C THR A 124 3.17 6.18 -6.42
N PHE A 125 3.54 5.17 -5.65
CA PHE A 125 2.99 4.92 -4.32
C PHE A 125 4.11 4.70 -3.30
N ARG A 126 4.12 5.46 -2.20
CA ARG A 126 5.11 5.30 -1.12
C ARG A 126 4.50 4.46 -0.02
N LEU A 127 5.11 3.31 0.27
CA LEU A 127 4.66 2.45 1.36
C LEU A 127 4.88 3.18 2.68
N ARG A 128 3.79 3.33 3.44
CA ARG A 128 3.85 3.89 4.78
C ARG A 128 4.39 2.85 5.76
N ASP A 129 4.95 3.35 6.84
CA ASP A 129 5.27 2.52 8.00
C ASP A 129 3.97 1.93 8.61
N ILE A 130 4.03 0.65 9.00
CA ILE A 130 2.89 -0.08 9.55
C ILE A 130 2.36 0.61 10.81
N GLY A 131 3.26 1.04 11.71
CA GLY A 131 2.90 1.74 12.94
C GLY A 131 2.16 3.04 12.65
N SER A 132 2.61 3.81 11.66
CA SER A 132 1.93 5.04 11.23
C SER A 132 0.49 4.77 10.74
N ILE A 133 0.28 3.70 9.95
CA ILE A 133 -1.05 3.34 9.47
C ILE A 133 -1.93 2.88 10.64
N LEU A 134 -1.42 2.03 11.53
CA LEU A 134 -2.15 1.57 12.73
C LEU A 134 -2.61 2.73 13.62
N VAL A 135 -1.75 3.73 13.85
CA VAL A 135 -2.12 4.91 14.65
C VAL A 135 -3.30 5.65 14.01
N LYS A 136 -3.26 5.88 12.69
CA LYS A 136 -4.35 6.55 11.96
C LYS A 136 -5.64 5.73 11.97
N ALA A 137 -5.54 4.42 11.75
CA ALA A 137 -6.67 3.51 11.78
C ALA A 137 -7.37 3.52 13.16
N ASN A 138 -6.59 3.46 14.25
CA ASN A 138 -7.13 3.54 15.61
C ASN A 138 -7.78 4.90 15.91
N GLN A 139 -7.18 6.01 15.44
CA GLN A 139 -7.78 7.35 15.57
C GLN A 139 -9.10 7.45 14.80
N ALA A 140 -9.16 6.88 13.60
CA ALA A 140 -10.37 6.83 12.79
C ALA A 140 -11.46 5.98 13.45
N LEU A 141 -11.12 4.82 14.02
CA LEU A 141 -12.04 3.98 14.80
C LEU A 141 -12.63 4.72 16.01
N GLN A 142 -11.79 5.37 16.82
CA GLN A 142 -12.27 6.18 17.96
C GLN A 142 -13.18 7.32 17.50
N THR A 143 -12.92 7.87 16.32
CA THR A 143 -13.76 8.91 15.73
C THR A 143 -15.10 8.32 15.29
N LEU A 144 -15.08 7.18 14.58
CA LEU A 144 -16.28 6.46 14.15
C LEU A 144 -17.20 6.15 15.34
N GLU A 145 -16.64 5.63 16.42
CA GLU A 145 -17.39 5.31 17.65
C GLU A 145 -18.10 6.54 18.22
N LYS A 146 -17.41 7.69 18.30
CA LYS A 146 -18.02 8.95 18.77
C LYS A 146 -19.15 9.42 17.84
N TYR A 147 -18.95 9.35 16.52
CA TYR A 147 -19.96 9.75 15.55
C TYR A 147 -21.18 8.83 15.59
N ARG A 148 -20.98 7.52 15.72
CA ARG A 148 -22.03 6.52 15.90
C ARG A 148 -22.84 6.78 17.18
N ASN A 149 -22.19 7.03 18.31
CA ASN A 149 -22.88 7.35 19.57
C ASN A 149 -23.75 8.62 19.48
N VAL A 150 -23.37 9.58 18.64
CA VAL A 150 -24.22 10.74 18.36
C VAL A 150 -25.36 10.36 17.41
N LEU A 151 -25.09 9.59 16.36
CA LEU A 151 -26.11 9.12 15.41
C LEU A 151 -27.22 8.34 16.12
N ILE A 152 -26.88 7.41 17.02
CA ILE A 152 -27.85 6.62 17.79
C ILE A 152 -28.77 7.54 18.62
N ARG A 153 -28.22 8.58 19.25
CA ARG A 153 -29.02 9.55 20.02
C ARG A 153 -29.96 10.37 19.14
N GLU A 154 -29.49 10.79 17.96
CA GLU A 154 -30.32 11.53 17.01
C GLU A 154 -31.42 10.64 16.41
N LEU A 155 -31.13 9.36 16.14
CA LEU A 155 -32.14 8.36 15.73
C LEU A 155 -33.20 8.15 16.80
N GLN A 156 -32.80 8.02 18.07
CA GLN A 156 -33.74 7.92 19.20
C GLN A 156 -34.61 9.16 19.32
N ARG A 157 -34.03 10.36 19.17
CA ARG A 157 -34.80 11.62 19.17
C ARG A 157 -35.79 11.64 18.01
N LEU A 158 -35.36 11.31 16.80
CA LEU A 158 -36.22 11.26 15.62
C LEU A 158 -37.37 10.26 15.82
N GLY A 159 -37.11 9.07 16.39
CA GLY A 159 -38.15 8.10 16.69
C GLY A 159 -39.17 8.60 17.73
N GLY A 160 -38.74 9.42 18.71
CA GLY A 160 -39.66 10.09 19.63
C GLY A 160 -40.56 11.10 18.94
N LEU A 161 -39.98 11.93 18.05
CA LEU A 161 -40.73 12.91 17.25
C LEU A 161 -41.68 12.24 16.25
N GLU A 162 -41.29 11.09 15.70
CA GLU A 162 -42.13 10.26 14.84
C GLU A 162 -43.31 9.69 15.62
N PHE A 163 -43.09 9.20 16.84
CA PHE A 163 -44.16 8.70 17.71
C PHE A 163 -45.19 9.79 18.09
N GLU A 164 -44.73 11.03 18.27
CA GLU A 164 -45.57 12.20 18.56
C GLU A 164 -46.19 12.83 17.29
N ASP A 165 -45.89 12.32 16.10
CA ASP A 165 -46.33 12.84 14.79
C ASP A 165 -45.94 14.31 14.53
N VAL A 166 -44.76 14.71 15.05
CA VAL A 166 -44.19 16.07 14.92
C VAL A 166 -42.83 16.09 14.22
N ALA A 167 -42.40 14.96 13.66
CA ALA A 167 -41.15 14.87 12.91
C ALA A 167 -41.15 15.76 11.66
N THR A 168 -40.05 16.46 11.45
CA THR A 168 -39.85 17.38 10.32
C THR A 168 -38.80 16.85 9.35
N ALA A 169 -38.88 17.29 8.09
CA ALA A 169 -37.86 16.99 7.09
C ALA A 169 -36.45 17.49 7.51
N ALA A 170 -36.37 18.54 8.33
CA ALA A 170 -35.10 19.05 8.84
C ALA A 170 -34.41 18.05 9.78
N GLU A 171 -35.16 17.38 10.67
CA GLU A 171 -34.60 16.38 11.58
C GLU A 171 -34.17 15.12 10.83
N VAL A 172 -34.95 14.69 9.83
CA VAL A 172 -34.57 13.58 8.93
C VAL A 172 -33.26 13.91 8.19
N CYS A 173 -33.16 15.12 7.62
CA CYS A 173 -31.95 15.55 6.93
C CYS A 173 -30.71 15.59 7.85
N GLU A 174 -30.86 16.01 9.11
CA GLU A 174 -29.76 16.01 10.07
C GLU A 174 -29.29 14.59 10.41
N VAL A 175 -30.21 13.65 10.59
CA VAL A 175 -29.88 12.22 10.78
C VAL A 175 -29.16 11.65 9.55
N LEU A 176 -29.68 11.88 8.34
CA LEU A 176 -29.05 11.40 7.10
C LEU A 176 -27.64 11.95 6.92
N ARG A 177 -27.44 13.25 7.21
CA ARG A 177 -26.11 13.88 7.18
C ARG A 177 -25.14 13.21 8.16
N ARG A 178 -25.61 12.79 9.33
CA ARG A 178 -24.81 12.04 10.31
C ARG A 178 -24.46 10.64 9.81
N CYS A 179 -25.41 9.93 9.20
CA CYS A 179 -25.16 8.63 8.57
C CYS A 179 -24.05 8.72 7.52
N ILE A 180 -24.08 9.72 6.63
CA ILE A 180 -23.04 9.91 5.61
C ILE A 180 -21.66 10.09 6.26
N LYS A 181 -21.56 10.85 7.37
CA LYS A 181 -20.28 10.99 8.08
C LYS A 181 -19.76 9.67 8.64
N VAL A 182 -20.64 8.85 9.22
CA VAL A 182 -20.29 7.52 9.74
C VAL A 182 -19.78 6.63 8.61
N LEU A 183 -20.49 6.59 7.49
CA LEU A 183 -20.12 5.79 6.31
C LEU A 183 -18.77 6.22 5.71
N ASN A 184 -18.53 7.53 5.57
CA ASN A 184 -17.26 8.04 5.04
C ASN A 184 -16.07 7.66 5.94
N ILE A 185 -16.23 7.71 7.26
CA ILE A 185 -15.17 7.31 8.19
C ILE A 185 -14.94 5.80 8.12
N ALA A 186 -16.00 4.99 8.03
CA ALA A 186 -15.89 3.55 7.86
C ALA A 186 -15.12 3.19 6.58
N GLU A 187 -15.41 3.85 5.46
CA GLU A 187 -14.68 3.67 4.20
C GLU A 187 -13.20 4.08 4.32
N GLU A 188 -12.89 5.16 5.04
CA GLU A 188 -11.49 5.53 5.32
C GLU A 188 -10.76 4.43 6.12
N ILE A 189 -11.43 3.81 7.09
CA ILE A 189 -10.87 2.71 7.88
C ILE A 189 -10.63 1.47 7.02
N GLU A 190 -11.54 1.12 6.10
CA GLU A 190 -11.35 0.02 5.15
C GLU A 190 -10.10 0.21 4.29
N ASN A 191 -9.81 1.44 3.86
CA ASN A 191 -8.57 1.74 3.14
C ASN A 191 -7.32 1.50 3.99
N TYR A 192 -7.34 1.85 5.28
CA TYR A 192 -6.24 1.52 6.20
C TYR A 192 -6.10 0.01 6.41
N ILE A 193 -7.20 -0.72 6.54
CA ILE A 193 -7.21 -2.18 6.70
C ILE A 193 -6.59 -2.85 5.46
N ALA A 194 -6.97 -2.42 4.27
CA ALA A 194 -6.43 -2.94 3.01
C ALA A 194 -4.91 -2.75 2.92
N GLU A 195 -4.39 -1.59 3.35
CA GLU A 195 -2.95 -1.33 3.37
C GLU A 195 -2.21 -2.10 4.47
N LEU A 196 -2.87 -2.34 5.62
CA LEU A 196 -2.30 -3.09 6.74
C LEU A 196 -2.23 -4.60 6.49
N GLY A 197 -2.99 -5.13 5.52
CA GLY A 197 -2.99 -6.57 5.23
C GLY A 197 -3.29 -7.40 6.48
N THR A 198 -2.43 -8.35 6.82
CA THR A 198 -2.62 -9.20 8.01
C THR A 198 -2.57 -8.44 9.33
N GLU A 199 -1.81 -7.34 9.40
CA GLU A 199 -1.70 -6.50 10.60
C GLU A 199 -2.99 -5.71 10.88
N GLY A 200 -3.89 -5.63 9.89
CA GLY A 200 -5.17 -4.93 10.00
C GLY A 200 -6.27 -5.74 10.71
N ARG A 201 -6.00 -6.99 11.11
CA ARG A 201 -7.01 -7.91 11.64
C ARG A 201 -7.80 -7.34 12.82
N LEU A 202 -7.12 -6.76 13.81
CA LEU A 202 -7.78 -6.21 15.00
C LEU A 202 -8.63 -4.97 14.66
N VAL A 203 -8.11 -4.10 13.79
CA VAL A 203 -8.83 -2.92 13.29
C VAL A 203 -10.11 -3.35 12.56
N LYS A 204 -10.02 -4.39 11.71
CA LYS A 204 -11.18 -4.94 11.01
C LYS A 204 -12.24 -5.50 11.95
N MET A 205 -11.83 -6.28 12.96
CA MET A 205 -12.77 -6.79 13.96
C MET A 205 -13.50 -5.67 14.70
N GLN A 206 -12.79 -4.60 15.07
CA GLN A 206 -13.40 -3.44 15.74
C GLN A 206 -14.35 -2.66 14.82
N LEU A 207 -13.98 -2.49 13.54
CA LEU A 207 -14.85 -1.86 12.56
C LEU A 207 -16.14 -2.66 12.38
N ASP A 208 -16.04 -3.98 12.20
CA ASP A 208 -17.18 -4.85 11.99
C ASP A 208 -18.14 -4.82 13.19
N GLU A 209 -17.62 -4.78 14.42
CA GLU A 209 -18.43 -4.63 15.65
C GLU A 209 -19.17 -3.27 15.71
N LEU A 210 -18.54 -2.21 15.22
CA LEU A 210 -19.14 -0.87 15.16
C LEU A 210 -20.18 -0.71 14.05
N VAL A 211 -20.09 -1.47 12.96
CA VAL A 211 -20.99 -1.36 11.80
C VAL A 211 -22.14 -2.37 11.86
N ALA A 212 -21.96 -3.52 12.52
CA ALA A 212 -22.98 -4.57 12.64
C ALA A 212 -24.19 -4.19 13.52
N ASN A 213 -24.11 -3.06 14.25
CA ASN A 213 -25.10 -2.60 15.24
C ASN A 213 -25.45 -1.12 15.05
#